data_AF-A0A7K9UI42-F1
#
_entry.id   AF-A0A7K9UI42-F1
#
_cell.length_a   1.000
_cell.length_b   1.000
_cell.length_c   1.000
_cell.angle_alpha   90.00
_cell.angle_beta   90.00
_cell.angle_gamma   90.00
#
_symmetry.space_group_name_H-M   'P 1'
#
loop_
_entity.id
_entity.type
_entity.pdbx_description
1 polymer ?
#
loop_
_entity_poly.entity_id
_entity_poly.type
_entity_poly.pdbx_seq_one_letter_code
_entity_poly.pdbx_strand_id
1 'polypeptide(L)'
;ALEKKIIKTKMGEKVGLPCCHEIPSSESFHNYRVYWQKNTTEVVLAYAEGKKISNNERYDNRTELDTRNLTLWISSVEILDNGSYQCIVQHLRIFQNSFVMCDNLVNLFVKADFSKPNITTEVSNSSCESTEMVVRCSSHGGVPKPKISGTINNKTVMWNDSSVSRYSLNLYNVTAILWHRVTKDVNFTCSIEYNGFVKSTSLLLKKKNDCVVPTVPPPYNVITASSIIIIIFILAVTLAARYLSRHVCSHCCKPQDSVEEGVKECTKPPVTSTMTSETSSV
;
A
#
# COMPACT_ATOMS: atom_id res chain seq x y z
N ALA A 1 -43.77 -15.14 18.17
CA ALA A 1 -42.96 -14.17 17.41
C ALA A 1 -42.48 -14.89 16.15
N LEU A 2 -42.77 -14.37 14.95
CA LEU A 2 -42.33 -14.98 13.69
C LEU A 2 -40.79 -14.88 13.63
N GLU A 3 -40.08 -16.01 13.73
CA GLU A 3 -38.62 -16.02 13.61
C GLU A 3 -38.23 -15.45 12.26
N LYS A 4 -37.51 -14.32 12.26
CA LYS A 4 -36.98 -13.72 11.03
C LYS A 4 -35.87 -14.61 10.51
N LYS A 5 -36.09 -15.29 9.38
CA LYS A 5 -35.08 -16.13 8.74
C LYS A 5 -33.95 -15.25 8.20
N ILE A 6 -32.71 -15.52 8.65
CA ILE A 6 -31.51 -14.78 8.27
C ILE A 6 -30.61 -15.69 7.43
N ILE A 7 -30.36 -15.31 6.19
CA ILE A 7 -29.45 -16.00 5.28
C ILE A 7 -28.21 -15.14 5.08
N LYS A 8 -27.03 -15.72 5.24
CA LYS A 8 -25.74 -15.04 5.03
C LYS A 8 -25.04 -15.67 3.84
N THR A 9 -24.56 -14.85 2.90
CA THR A 9 -23.82 -15.31 1.72
C THR A 9 -22.67 -14.37 1.41
N LYS A 10 -21.70 -14.82 0.61
CA LYS A 10 -20.61 -13.99 0.11
C LYS A 10 -20.94 -13.43 -1.27
N MET A 11 -20.47 -12.21 -1.55
CA MET A 11 -20.51 -11.62 -2.88
C MET A 11 -19.89 -12.58 -3.92
N GLY A 12 -20.58 -12.76 -5.05
CA GLY A 12 -20.21 -13.64 -6.14
C GLY A 12 -20.73 -15.08 -6.01
N GLU A 13 -21.23 -15.51 -4.84
CA GLU A 13 -21.75 -16.86 -4.65
C GLU A 13 -23.21 -17.00 -5.14
N LYS A 14 -23.70 -18.25 -5.20
CA LYS A 14 -25.12 -18.58 -5.41
C LYS A 14 -25.79 -18.79 -4.04
N VAL A 15 -26.97 -18.21 -3.83
CA VAL A 15 -27.73 -18.32 -2.57
C VAL A 15 -29.18 -18.70 -2.84
N GLY A 16 -29.74 -19.55 -1.97
CA GLY A 16 -31.16 -19.90 -1.97
C GLY A 16 -31.89 -19.17 -0.83
N LEU A 17 -32.95 -18.46 -1.17
CA LEU A 17 -33.88 -17.84 -0.24
C LEU A 17 -35.14 -18.71 -0.16
N PRO A 18 -35.29 -19.51 0.90
CA PRO A 18 -36.39 -20.47 0.99
C PRO A 18 -37.72 -19.76 1.27
N CYS A 19 -38.75 -20.17 0.54
CA CYS A 19 -40.12 -19.72 0.79
C CYS A 19 -40.73 -20.50 1.97
N CYS A 20 -41.99 -20.18 2.28
CA CYS A 20 -42.75 -20.75 3.38
C CYS A 20 -43.78 -21.80 2.94
N HIS A 21 -43.81 -22.15 1.66
CA HIS A 21 -44.74 -23.14 1.12
C HIS A 21 -44.03 -24.07 0.15
N GLU A 22 -44.38 -25.35 0.24
CA GLU A 22 -43.98 -26.38 -0.71
C GLU A 22 -45.24 -26.92 -1.38
N ILE A 23 -45.21 -26.97 -2.71
CA ILE A 23 -46.34 -27.45 -3.51
C ILE A 23 -46.44 -28.96 -3.34
N PRO A 24 -47.61 -29.48 -2.87
CA PRO A 24 -47.82 -30.92 -2.76
C PRO A 24 -47.52 -31.63 -4.08
N SER A 25 -46.96 -32.83 -4.01
CA SER A 25 -46.64 -33.62 -5.20
C SER A 25 -47.87 -33.93 -6.07
N SER A 26 -49.06 -33.98 -5.44
CA SER A 26 -50.37 -34.13 -6.10
C SER A 26 -50.84 -32.88 -6.85
N GLU A 27 -50.21 -31.72 -6.63
CA GLU A 27 -50.61 -30.45 -7.21
C GLU A 27 -49.61 -29.94 -8.25
N SER A 28 -50.14 -29.13 -9.17
CA SER A 28 -49.39 -28.54 -10.27
C SER A 28 -49.00 -27.10 -9.92
N PHE A 29 -47.77 -26.71 -10.24
CA PHE A 29 -47.30 -25.33 -10.13
C PHE A 29 -48.17 -24.32 -10.90
N HIS A 30 -48.88 -24.77 -11.95
CA HIS A 30 -49.83 -23.92 -12.69
C HIS A 30 -50.99 -23.41 -11.82
N ASN A 31 -51.31 -24.09 -10.72
CA ASN A 31 -52.35 -23.66 -9.78
C ASN A 31 -51.86 -22.59 -8.80
N TYR A 32 -50.61 -22.12 -8.94
CA TYR A 32 -50.01 -21.18 -8.01
C TYR A 32 -49.54 -19.92 -8.71
N ARG A 33 -49.56 -18.84 -7.93
CA ARG A 33 -48.95 -17.58 -8.25
C ARG A 33 -47.99 -17.21 -7.13
N VAL A 34 -46.76 -16.90 -7.50
CA VAL A 34 -45.66 -16.70 -6.55
C VAL A 34 -44.99 -15.38 -6.86
N TYR A 35 -44.84 -14.55 -5.83
CA TYR A 35 -44.09 -13.30 -5.89
C TYR A 35 -42.91 -13.37 -4.94
N TRP A 36 -41.75 -13.03 -5.47
CA TRP A 36 -40.61 -12.65 -4.66
C TRP A 36 -40.38 -11.16 -4.83
N GLN A 37 -40.41 -10.43 -3.71
CA GLN A 37 -40.24 -8.99 -3.68
C GLN A 37 -39.14 -8.62 -2.70
N LYS A 38 -38.39 -7.57 -3.01
CA LYS A 38 -37.37 -7.02 -2.13
C LYS A 38 -37.81 -5.65 -1.64
N ASN A 39 -37.66 -5.42 -0.34
CA ASN A 39 -38.10 -4.21 0.35
C ASN A 39 -39.56 -3.82 0.03
N THR A 40 -40.42 -4.81 -0.25
CA THR A 40 -41.86 -4.69 -0.61
C THR A 40 -42.19 -3.93 -1.90
N THR A 41 -41.21 -3.35 -2.59
CA THR A 41 -41.43 -2.48 -3.76
C THR A 41 -40.77 -3.01 -5.03
N GLU A 42 -39.65 -3.73 -4.90
CA GLU A 42 -38.87 -4.23 -6.04
C GLU A 42 -39.28 -5.69 -6.30
N VAL A 43 -40.04 -5.95 -7.37
CA VAL A 43 -40.32 -7.32 -7.80
C VAL A 43 -39.02 -7.95 -8.29
N VAL A 44 -38.62 -9.05 -7.67
CA VAL A 44 -37.42 -9.81 -8.02
C VAL A 44 -37.77 -10.81 -9.12
N LEU A 45 -38.80 -11.61 -8.86
CA LEU A 45 -39.43 -12.48 -9.84
C LEU A 45 -40.90 -12.70 -9.49
N ALA A 46 -41.70 -13.01 -10.51
CA ALA A 46 -43.08 -13.41 -10.33
C ALA A 46 -43.48 -14.49 -11.33
N TYR A 47 -44.23 -15.49 -10.86
CA TYR A 47 -44.81 -16.54 -11.69
C TYR A 47 -46.32 -16.61 -11.49
N ALA A 48 -47.05 -16.91 -12.54
CA ALA A 48 -48.45 -17.29 -12.50
C ALA A 48 -48.74 -18.28 -13.63
N GLU A 49 -49.61 -19.26 -13.36
CA GLU A 49 -50.03 -20.25 -14.37
C GLU A 49 -48.82 -20.96 -15.03
N GLY A 50 -47.76 -21.20 -14.24
CA GLY A 50 -46.53 -21.85 -14.69
C GLY A 50 -45.60 -20.99 -15.56
N LYS A 51 -45.92 -19.71 -15.78
CA LYS A 51 -45.11 -18.78 -16.60
C LYS A 51 -44.53 -17.67 -15.74
N LYS A 52 -43.31 -17.22 -16.07
CA LYS A 52 -42.71 -16.01 -15.49
C LYS A 52 -43.47 -14.80 -16.05
N ILE A 53 -44.03 -13.96 -15.19
CA ILE A 53 -44.90 -12.83 -15.58
C ILE A 53 -44.28 -11.45 -15.30
N SER A 54 -43.15 -11.40 -14.61
CA SER A 54 -42.40 -10.16 -14.39
C SER A 54 -40.92 -10.46 -14.48
N ASN A 55 -40.20 -9.56 -15.15
CA ASN A 55 -38.77 -9.46 -15.07
C ASN A 55 -38.38 -8.10 -14.48
N ASN A 56 -37.30 -8.11 -13.72
CA ASN A 56 -36.59 -6.92 -13.32
C ASN A 56 -35.19 -7.08 -13.90
N GLU A 57 -34.77 -6.11 -14.72
CA GLU A 57 -33.52 -6.16 -15.48
C GLU A 57 -32.31 -6.49 -14.59
N ARG A 58 -32.32 -6.03 -13.34
CA ARG A 58 -31.28 -6.31 -12.35
C ARG A 58 -31.10 -7.80 -12.04
N TYR A 59 -32.21 -8.53 -12.02
CA TYR A 59 -32.29 -9.93 -11.61
C TYR A 59 -32.41 -10.88 -12.80
N ASP A 60 -32.50 -10.35 -14.02
CA ASP A 60 -32.54 -11.14 -15.23
C ASP A 60 -31.25 -11.94 -15.42
N ASN A 61 -31.41 -13.19 -15.85
CA ASN A 61 -30.35 -14.19 -15.98
C ASN A 61 -29.56 -14.50 -14.69
N ARG A 62 -29.97 -13.93 -13.55
CA ARG A 62 -29.35 -14.17 -12.23
C ARG A 62 -30.27 -14.92 -11.28
N THR A 63 -31.57 -14.96 -11.55
CA THR A 63 -32.57 -15.54 -10.64
C THR A 63 -33.32 -16.72 -11.24
N GLU A 64 -33.55 -17.72 -10.40
CA GLU A 64 -34.30 -18.94 -10.72
C GLU A 64 -35.28 -19.24 -9.58
N LEU A 65 -36.43 -19.84 -9.91
CA LEU A 65 -37.40 -20.30 -8.91
C LEU A 65 -37.46 -21.83 -8.94
N ASP A 66 -37.30 -22.46 -7.79
CA ASP A 66 -37.62 -23.88 -7.62
C ASP A 66 -39.15 -24.05 -7.65
N THR A 67 -39.68 -24.80 -8.61
CA THR A 67 -41.13 -24.93 -8.83
C THR A 67 -41.84 -25.83 -7.82
N ARG A 68 -41.10 -26.49 -6.90
CA ARG A 68 -41.66 -27.32 -5.83
C ARG A 68 -41.64 -26.61 -4.50
N ASN A 69 -40.46 -26.23 -4.01
CA ASN A 69 -40.32 -25.59 -2.69
C ASN A 69 -40.36 -24.05 -2.75
N LEU A 70 -40.50 -23.48 -3.95
CA LEU A 70 -40.64 -22.04 -4.20
C LEU A 70 -39.45 -21.20 -3.73
N THR A 71 -38.29 -21.84 -3.53
CA THR A 71 -37.03 -21.17 -3.20
C THR A 71 -36.57 -20.29 -4.35
N LEU A 72 -36.29 -19.03 -4.03
CA LEU A 72 -35.63 -18.10 -4.94
C LEU A 72 -34.12 -18.37 -4.90
N TRP A 73 -33.54 -18.73 -6.03
CA TRP A 73 -32.10 -18.80 -6.21
C TRP A 73 -31.59 -17.51 -6.83
N ILE A 74 -30.53 -16.93 -6.26
CA ILE A 74 -29.81 -15.78 -6.81
C ILE A 74 -28.37 -16.20 -7.06
N SER A 75 -27.92 -16.12 -8.31
CA SER A 75 -26.55 -16.39 -8.75
C SER A 75 -25.74 -15.09 -8.85
N SER A 76 -24.43 -15.19 -8.67
CA SER A 76 -23.51 -14.03 -8.70
C SER A 76 -24.00 -12.90 -7.80
N VAL A 77 -24.17 -13.19 -6.51
CA VAL A 77 -24.75 -12.23 -5.55
C VAL A 77 -23.92 -10.95 -5.48
N GLU A 78 -24.59 -9.80 -5.54
CA GLU A 78 -24.00 -8.47 -5.42
C GLU A 78 -24.25 -7.90 -4.03
N ILE A 79 -23.45 -6.90 -3.61
CA ILE A 79 -23.63 -6.23 -2.32
C ILE A 79 -25.00 -5.55 -2.23
N LEU A 80 -25.49 -5.03 -3.36
CA LEU A 80 -26.79 -4.39 -3.39
C LEU A 80 -27.95 -5.36 -3.23
N ASP A 81 -27.75 -6.67 -3.36
CA ASP A 81 -28.76 -7.69 -3.07
C ASP A 81 -29.03 -7.83 -1.57
N ASN A 82 -28.15 -7.28 -0.71
CA ASN A 82 -28.40 -7.22 0.73
C ASN A 82 -29.73 -6.51 1.03
N GLY A 83 -30.62 -7.18 1.77
CA GLY A 83 -31.92 -6.61 2.11
C GLY A 83 -32.94 -7.63 2.58
N SER A 84 -34.17 -7.15 2.75
CA SER A 84 -35.30 -7.98 3.14
C SER A 84 -36.08 -8.42 1.91
N TYR A 85 -36.28 -9.72 1.78
CA TYR A 85 -37.06 -10.35 0.72
C TYR A 85 -38.36 -10.89 1.31
N GLN A 86 -39.41 -10.90 0.50
CA GLN A 86 -40.73 -11.41 0.86
C GLN A 86 -41.17 -12.41 -0.20
N CYS A 87 -41.55 -13.61 0.25
CA CYS A 87 -42.21 -14.60 -0.58
C CYS A 87 -43.71 -14.56 -0.33
N ILE A 88 -44.50 -14.30 -1.38
CA ILE A 88 -45.96 -14.32 -1.31
C ILE A 88 -46.46 -15.40 -2.26
N VAL A 89 -47.22 -16.36 -1.73
CA VAL A 89 -47.76 -17.49 -2.48
C VAL A 89 -49.27 -17.42 -2.46
N GLN A 90 -49.89 -17.45 -3.64
CA GLN A 90 -51.32 -17.47 -3.84
C GLN A 90 -51.71 -18.76 -4.57
N HIS A 91 -52.76 -19.43 -4.09
CA HIS A 91 -53.36 -20.53 -4.83
C HIS A 91 -54.46 -19.98 -5.74
N LEU A 92 -54.32 -20.25 -7.03
CA LEU A 92 -55.25 -19.87 -8.08
C LEU A 92 -56.41 -20.87 -8.09
N ARG A 93 -57.65 -20.38 -8.05
CA ARG A 93 -58.85 -21.19 -8.17
C ARG A 93 -59.65 -20.68 -9.37
N ILE A 94 -60.14 -21.60 -10.20
CA ILE A 94 -60.83 -21.27 -11.47
C ILE A 94 -62.14 -20.50 -11.21
N PHE A 95 -62.83 -20.79 -10.10
CA PHE A 95 -64.17 -20.27 -9.80
C PHE A 95 -64.25 -19.41 -8.53
N GLN A 96 -63.11 -19.08 -7.92
CA GLN A 96 -63.04 -18.31 -6.67
C GLN A 96 -61.87 -17.34 -6.72
N ASN A 97 -61.92 -16.28 -5.91
CA ASN A 97 -60.78 -15.41 -5.72
C ASN A 97 -59.56 -16.22 -5.25
N SER A 98 -58.39 -15.90 -5.81
CA SER A 98 -57.13 -16.45 -5.31
C SER A 98 -56.97 -16.08 -3.84
N PHE A 99 -56.45 -17.00 -3.02
CA PHE A 99 -56.17 -16.72 -1.62
C PHE A 99 -54.69 -16.88 -1.33
N VAL A 100 -54.20 -16.04 -0.41
CA VAL A 100 -52.81 -16.06 0.03
C VAL A 100 -52.61 -17.28 0.92
N MET A 101 -51.81 -18.22 0.44
CA MET A 101 -51.35 -19.38 1.19
C MET A 101 -50.22 -19.02 2.14
N CYS A 102 -49.36 -18.11 1.69
CA CYS A 102 -48.10 -17.86 2.35
C CYS A 102 -47.62 -16.44 2.17
N ASP A 103 -47.10 -15.86 3.25
CA ASP A 103 -46.37 -14.59 3.26
C ASP A 103 -45.21 -14.73 4.25
N ASN A 104 -43.98 -14.72 3.76
CA ASN A 104 -42.80 -14.92 4.60
C ASN A 104 -41.66 -13.97 4.25
N LEU A 105 -41.02 -13.46 5.30
CA LEU A 105 -39.91 -12.52 5.24
C LEU A 105 -38.57 -13.26 5.43
N VAL A 106 -37.63 -13.04 4.51
CA VAL A 106 -36.27 -13.59 4.57
C VAL A 106 -35.27 -12.44 4.43
N ASN A 107 -34.36 -12.29 5.41
CA ASN A 107 -33.31 -11.29 5.34
C ASN A 107 -32.03 -11.89 4.74
N LEU A 108 -31.57 -11.33 3.63
CA LEU A 108 -30.30 -11.68 3.00
C LEU A 108 -29.21 -10.69 3.45
N PHE A 109 -28.16 -11.23 4.07
CA PHE A 109 -26.95 -10.49 4.40
C PHE A 109 -25.81 -10.91 3.49
N VAL A 110 -25.30 -9.94 2.72
CA VAL A 110 -24.18 -10.16 1.79
C VAL A 110 -22.89 -9.66 2.44
N LYS A 111 -21.88 -10.54 2.55
CA LYS A 111 -20.54 -10.17 2.98
C LYS A 111 -19.59 -10.02 1.78
N ALA A 112 -18.61 -9.13 1.91
CA ALA A 112 -17.48 -9.03 1.00
C ALA A 112 -16.18 -9.12 1.78
N ASP A 113 -15.23 -9.87 1.24
CA ASP A 113 -13.91 -9.98 1.84
C ASP A 113 -13.10 -8.71 1.57
N PHE A 114 -12.39 -8.25 2.59
CA PHE A 114 -11.42 -7.18 2.46
C PHE A 114 -10.26 -7.60 1.56
N SER A 115 -9.67 -6.65 0.82
CA SER A 115 -8.41 -6.88 0.12
C SER A 115 -7.27 -7.19 1.11
N LYS A 116 -6.22 -7.85 0.63
CA LYS A 116 -5.03 -8.08 1.47
C LYS A 116 -4.49 -6.73 1.95
N PRO A 117 -4.22 -6.54 3.26
CA PRO A 117 -3.77 -5.26 3.77
C PRO A 117 -2.48 -4.81 3.08
N ASN A 118 -2.45 -3.56 2.64
CA ASN A 118 -1.27 -2.94 2.06
C ASN A 118 -0.59 -2.07 3.12
N ILE A 119 0.73 -2.19 3.25
CA ILE A 119 1.52 -1.43 4.22
C ILE A 119 2.51 -0.57 3.44
N THR A 120 2.45 0.74 3.67
CA THR A 120 3.40 1.71 3.11
C THR A 120 4.12 2.43 4.24
N THR A 121 5.37 2.82 4.00
CA THR A 121 6.22 3.46 5.00
C THR A 121 6.88 4.69 4.42
N GLU A 122 6.80 5.80 5.15
CA GLU A 122 7.44 7.07 4.80
C GLU A 122 8.40 7.45 5.93
N VAL A 123 9.66 7.73 5.60
CA VAL A 123 10.65 8.15 6.60
C VAL A 123 10.55 9.66 6.76
N SER A 124 10.23 10.12 7.98
CA SER A 124 10.16 11.54 8.29
C SER A 124 11.51 12.10 8.72
N ASN A 125 12.28 11.34 9.49
CA ASN A 125 13.60 11.73 9.98
C ASN A 125 14.45 10.48 10.30
N SER A 126 15.76 10.59 10.16
CA SER A 126 16.69 9.49 10.48
C SER A 126 17.95 10.01 11.17
N SER A 127 18.42 9.24 12.14
CA SER A 127 19.61 9.51 12.95
C SER A 127 20.38 8.21 13.18
N CYS A 128 21.60 8.30 13.72
CA CYS A 128 22.37 7.13 14.15
C CYS A 128 21.62 6.22 15.14
N GLU A 129 20.78 6.79 16.00
CA GLU A 129 20.12 6.04 17.07
C GLU A 129 18.79 5.46 16.59
N SER A 130 18.04 6.22 15.80
CA SER A 130 16.68 5.83 15.39
C SER A 130 16.23 6.43 14.06
N THR A 131 15.26 5.78 13.45
CA THR A 131 14.54 6.26 12.26
C THR A 131 13.08 6.50 12.62
N GLU A 132 12.62 7.74 12.46
CA GLU A 132 11.22 8.11 12.62
C GLU A 132 10.51 7.86 11.28
N MET A 133 9.42 7.11 11.34
CA MET A 133 8.64 6.74 10.16
C MET A 133 7.14 6.79 10.41
N VAL A 134 6.42 7.11 9.36
CA VAL A 134 4.97 7.01 9.26
C VAL A 134 4.65 5.70 8.56
N VAL A 135 4.02 4.78 9.27
CA VAL A 135 3.54 3.50 8.75
C VAL A 135 2.05 3.63 8.49
N ARG A 136 1.64 3.48 7.24
CA ARG A 136 0.23 3.47 6.83
C ARG A 136 -0.17 2.05 6.46
N CYS A 137 -1.25 1.57 7.04
CA CYS A 137 -1.89 0.32 6.66
C CYS A 137 -3.27 0.61 6.07
N SER A 138 -3.59 0.02 4.93
CA SER A 138 -4.90 0.16 4.29
C SER A 138 -5.45 -1.15 3.74
N SER A 139 -6.78 -1.27 3.74
CA SER A 139 -7.52 -2.36 3.11
C SER A 139 -8.88 -1.86 2.64
N HIS A 140 -9.46 -2.49 1.62
CA HIS A 140 -10.61 -1.94 0.90
C HIS A 140 -11.63 -3.01 0.49
N GLY A 141 -12.83 -2.53 0.16
CA GLY A 141 -13.87 -3.31 -0.54
C GLY A 141 -14.59 -4.35 0.31
N GLY A 142 -14.51 -4.29 1.64
CA GLY A 142 -15.07 -5.32 2.52
C GLY A 142 -16.35 -4.91 3.24
N VAL A 143 -17.17 -5.89 3.62
CA VAL A 143 -18.39 -5.75 4.43
C VAL A 143 -18.51 -7.00 5.30
N PRO A 144 -18.80 -6.90 6.62
CA PRO A 144 -19.26 -5.72 7.37
C PRO A 144 -18.14 -4.76 7.79
N LYS A 145 -18.48 -3.76 8.62
CA LYS A 145 -17.52 -2.79 9.17
C LYS A 145 -16.36 -3.53 9.87
N PRO A 146 -15.09 -3.26 9.51
CA PRO A 146 -13.94 -3.98 10.05
C PRO A 146 -13.42 -3.35 11.34
N LYS A 147 -12.54 -4.09 12.03
CA LYS A 147 -11.61 -3.57 13.04
C LYS A 147 -10.18 -3.70 12.50
N ILE A 148 -9.37 -2.66 12.69
CA ILE A 148 -7.96 -2.66 12.30
C ILE A 148 -7.06 -2.71 13.53
N SER A 149 -6.08 -3.59 13.52
CA SER A 149 -5.08 -3.74 14.59
C SER A 149 -3.68 -3.83 14.00
N GLY A 150 -2.70 -3.33 14.75
CA GLY A 150 -1.29 -3.42 14.39
C GLY A 150 -0.51 -4.08 15.52
N THR A 151 0.53 -4.83 15.18
CA THR A 151 1.44 -5.43 16.16
C THR A 151 2.90 -5.24 15.75
N ILE A 152 3.76 -5.00 16.74
CA ILE A 152 5.22 -5.01 16.59
C ILE A 152 5.76 -6.03 17.58
N ASN A 153 6.51 -7.02 17.10
CA ASN A 153 7.03 -8.11 17.93
C ASN A 153 5.94 -8.77 18.81
N ASN A 154 4.76 -9.04 18.21
CA ASN A 154 3.57 -9.62 18.86
C ASN A 154 2.92 -8.75 19.95
N LYS A 155 3.32 -7.49 20.11
CA LYS A 155 2.66 -6.53 21.01
C LYS A 155 1.80 -5.58 20.20
N THR A 156 0.57 -5.36 20.66
CA THR A 156 -0.36 -4.43 20.02
C THR A 156 0.15 -3.00 20.07
N VAL A 157 -0.01 -2.28 18.96
CA VAL A 157 0.29 -0.84 18.88
C VAL A 157 -0.99 -0.03 18.93
N MET A 158 -0.88 1.18 19.44
CA MET A 158 -1.95 2.18 19.36
C MET A 158 -1.76 3.00 18.09
N TRP A 159 -2.81 3.09 17.27
CA TRP A 159 -2.80 3.92 16.07
C TRP A 159 -2.87 5.40 16.43
N ASN A 160 -2.11 6.25 15.72
CA ASN A 160 -2.20 7.70 15.86
C ASN A 160 -3.48 8.23 15.21
N ASP A 161 -3.83 7.68 14.06
CA ASP A 161 -5.06 7.97 13.35
C ASP A 161 -5.61 6.69 12.72
N SER A 162 -6.93 6.53 12.71
CA SER A 162 -7.61 5.43 12.04
C SER A 162 -8.94 5.90 11.50
N SER A 163 -9.19 5.61 10.24
CA SER A 163 -10.42 5.94 9.56
C SER A 163 -11.04 4.70 8.93
N VAL A 164 -12.35 4.60 9.09
CA VAL A 164 -13.18 3.61 8.41
C VAL A 164 -14.19 4.39 7.60
N SER A 165 -13.96 4.48 6.29
CA SER A 165 -14.84 5.18 5.38
C SER A 165 -15.76 4.19 4.66
N ARG A 166 -16.97 4.64 4.38
CA ARG A 166 -17.91 3.91 3.51
C ARG A 166 -17.69 4.41 2.09
N TYR A 167 -17.27 3.52 1.21
CA TYR A 167 -17.14 3.75 -0.23
C TYR A 167 -18.43 3.31 -0.95
N SER A 168 -18.46 3.43 -2.28
CA SER A 168 -19.62 3.07 -3.11
C SER A 168 -20.22 1.71 -2.74
N LEU A 169 -21.54 1.57 -2.91
CA LEU A 169 -22.28 0.31 -2.67
C LEU A 169 -22.25 -0.19 -1.21
N ASN A 170 -22.03 0.68 -0.23
CA ASN A 170 -21.89 0.32 1.20
C ASN A 170 -20.67 -0.53 1.55
N LEU A 171 -19.68 -0.62 0.68
CA LEU A 171 -18.40 -1.25 0.98
C LEU A 171 -17.58 -0.38 1.94
N TYR A 172 -16.80 -1.01 2.82
CA TYR A 172 -15.90 -0.30 3.75
C TYR A 172 -14.47 -0.32 3.24
N ASN A 173 -13.83 0.83 3.38
CA ASN A 173 -12.39 0.98 3.29
C ASN A 173 -11.87 1.38 4.67
N VAL A 174 -10.71 0.85 5.04
CA VAL A 174 -10.08 1.13 6.33
C VAL A 174 -8.64 1.53 6.10
N THR A 175 -8.22 2.58 6.79
CA THR A 175 -6.83 3.05 6.79
C THR A 175 -6.45 3.44 8.20
N ALA A 176 -5.26 3.02 8.65
CA ALA A 176 -4.69 3.47 9.90
C ALA A 176 -3.25 3.92 9.71
N ILE A 177 -2.86 4.90 10.52
CA ILE A 177 -1.57 5.57 10.47
C ILE A 177 -0.93 5.44 11.84
N LEU A 178 0.31 4.96 11.84
CA LEU A 178 1.15 4.80 13.01
C LEU A 178 2.42 5.63 12.82
N TRP A 179 2.74 6.47 13.77
CA TRP A 179 4.03 7.14 13.88
C TRP A 179 4.92 6.33 14.81
N HIS A 180 6.02 5.84 14.29
CA HIS A 180 6.89 4.95 15.04
C HIS A 180 8.36 5.33 14.89
N ARG A 181 9.09 5.25 16.00
CA ARG A 181 10.54 5.44 16.06
C ARG A 181 11.22 4.08 16.14
N VAL A 182 11.91 3.71 15.07
CA VAL A 182 12.57 2.41 14.90
C VAL A 182 14.05 2.52 15.29
N THR A 183 14.43 1.84 16.36
CA THR A 183 15.83 1.80 16.88
C THR A 183 16.62 0.58 16.42
N LYS A 184 15.91 -0.46 15.99
CA LYS A 184 16.42 -1.71 15.41
C LYS A 184 15.38 -2.21 14.41
N ASP A 185 15.79 -3.06 13.48
CA ASP A 185 14.84 -3.66 12.54
C ASP A 185 13.76 -4.43 13.31
N VAL A 186 12.49 -4.14 13.00
CA VAL A 186 11.33 -4.75 13.67
C VAL A 186 10.29 -5.19 12.65
N ASN A 187 9.63 -6.31 12.94
CA ASN A 187 8.54 -6.79 12.11
C ASN A 187 7.22 -6.15 12.57
N PHE A 188 6.57 -5.44 11.65
CA PHE A 188 5.26 -4.85 11.86
C PHE A 188 4.20 -5.67 11.13
N THR A 189 3.15 -6.07 11.82
CA THR A 189 2.02 -6.81 11.24
C THR A 189 0.75 -5.99 11.40
N CYS A 190 0.10 -5.69 10.27
CA CYS A 190 -1.23 -5.11 10.23
C CYS A 190 -2.28 -6.20 10.00
N SER A 191 -3.37 -6.15 10.77
CA SER A 191 -4.46 -7.11 10.71
C SER A 191 -5.82 -6.42 10.60
N ILE A 192 -6.68 -6.95 9.74
CA ILE A 192 -8.05 -6.49 9.50
C ILE A 192 -8.98 -7.62 9.93
N GLU A 193 -9.75 -7.38 10.98
CA GLU A 193 -10.72 -8.33 11.55
C GLU A 193 -12.15 -7.93 11.14
N TYR A 194 -12.91 -8.89 10.63
CA TYR A 194 -14.30 -8.69 10.24
C TYR A 194 -15.08 -10.00 10.35
N ASN A 195 -16.19 -10.01 11.09
CA ASN A 195 -17.08 -11.18 11.22
C ASN A 195 -16.35 -12.49 11.59
N GLY A 196 -15.34 -12.41 12.48
CA GLY A 196 -14.52 -13.56 12.90
C GLY A 196 -13.40 -13.95 11.94
N PHE A 197 -13.30 -13.32 10.77
CA PHE A 197 -12.21 -13.51 9.81
C PHE A 197 -11.12 -12.47 10.06
N VAL A 198 -9.87 -12.87 9.81
CA VAL A 198 -8.70 -11.98 9.92
C VAL A 198 -7.89 -12.07 8.64
N LYS A 199 -7.55 -10.91 8.07
CA LYS A 199 -6.55 -10.77 7.00
C LYS A 199 -5.39 -9.93 7.48
N SER A 200 -4.17 -10.42 7.32
CA SER A 200 -2.97 -9.74 7.80
C SER A 200 -1.86 -9.67 6.77
N THR A 201 -1.03 -8.65 6.89
CA THR A 201 0.22 -8.48 6.14
C THR A 201 1.30 -8.04 7.12
N SER A 202 2.52 -8.54 6.92
CA SER A 202 3.68 -8.16 7.72
C SER A 202 4.73 -7.47 6.85
N LEU A 203 5.42 -6.49 7.41
CA LEU A 203 6.49 -5.73 6.77
C LEU A 203 7.64 -5.51 7.77
N LEU A 204 8.87 -5.76 7.31
CA LEU A 204 10.08 -5.45 8.07
C LEU A 204 10.36 -3.95 8.00
N LEU A 205 10.22 -3.25 9.13
CA LEU A 205 10.60 -1.86 9.28
C LEU A 205 12.10 -1.79 9.56
N LYS A 206 12.87 -1.23 8.62
CA LYS A 206 14.32 -1.11 8.73
C LYS A 206 14.72 0.20 9.38
N LYS A 207 15.69 0.15 10.30
CA LYS A 207 16.40 1.34 10.73
C LYS A 207 17.38 1.78 9.63
N LYS A 208 17.34 3.05 9.26
CA LYS A 208 18.38 3.67 8.44
C LYS A 208 19.59 4.01 9.30
N ASN A 209 20.79 3.70 8.82
CA ASN A 209 22.05 3.99 9.49
C ASN A 209 22.71 5.22 8.85
N ASP A 210 22.24 6.41 9.23
CA ASP A 210 22.80 7.68 8.75
C ASP A 210 23.94 8.16 9.65
N CYS A 211 24.91 7.28 9.88
CA CYS A 211 26.07 7.60 10.70
C CYS A 211 27.18 8.22 9.88
N VAL A 212 27.26 9.55 9.93
CA VAL A 212 28.50 10.25 9.66
C VAL A 212 29.41 10.00 10.85
N VAL A 213 30.30 9.01 10.73
CA VAL A 213 31.40 8.86 11.68
C VAL A 213 32.18 10.17 11.64
N PRO A 214 32.24 10.96 12.73
CA PRO A 214 33.12 12.11 12.74
C PRO A 214 34.53 11.58 12.46
N THR A 215 35.17 12.05 11.40
CA THR A 215 36.60 11.81 11.19
C THR A 215 37.30 12.42 12.39
N VAL A 216 37.56 11.61 13.42
CA VAL A 216 38.30 12.05 14.60
C VAL A 216 39.65 12.53 14.06
N PRO A 217 39.98 13.83 14.16
CA PRO A 217 41.28 14.29 13.72
C PRO A 217 42.33 13.48 14.50
N PRO A 218 43.39 12.99 13.83
CA PRO A 218 44.42 12.23 14.51
C PRO A 218 44.91 13.02 15.73
N PRO A 219 45.28 12.33 16.83
CA PRO A 219 45.77 13.01 18.03
C PRO A 219 46.84 14.03 17.66
N TYR A 220 46.86 15.20 18.30
CA TYR A 220 47.87 16.24 18.06
C TYR A 220 49.32 15.69 18.14
N ASN A 221 49.55 14.66 18.96
CA ASN A 221 50.80 13.93 19.05
C ASN A 221 51.23 13.25 17.73
N VAL A 222 50.27 12.71 16.97
CA VAL A 222 50.53 12.07 15.67
C VAL A 222 50.86 13.13 14.63
N ILE A 223 50.10 14.23 14.59
CA ILE A 223 50.35 15.35 13.67
C ILE A 223 51.73 15.97 13.95
N THR A 224 52.05 16.25 15.22
CA THR A 224 53.34 16.81 15.62
C THR A 224 54.51 15.87 15.32
N ALA A 225 54.38 14.56 15.61
CA ALA A 225 55.42 13.59 15.29
C ALA A 225 55.67 13.51 13.78
N SER A 226 54.61 13.45 12.96
CA SER A 226 54.73 13.45 11.49
C SER A 226 55.39 14.73 10.97
N SER A 227 55.03 15.90 11.49
CA SER A 227 55.68 17.17 11.11
C SER A 227 57.16 17.21 11.49
N ILE A 228 57.52 16.74 12.70
CA ILE A 228 58.91 16.68 13.16
C ILE A 228 59.74 15.76 12.26
N ILE A 229 59.22 14.57 11.92
CA ILE A 229 59.91 13.61 11.03
C ILE A 229 60.18 14.25 9.65
N ILE A 230 59.19 14.95 9.09
CA ILE A 230 59.35 15.63 7.79
C ILE A 230 60.42 16.73 7.87
N ILE A 231 60.42 17.54 8.94
CA ILE A 231 61.42 18.61 9.13
C ILE A 231 62.83 18.01 9.27
N ILE A 232 62.99 16.94 10.07
CA ILE A 232 64.28 16.26 10.23
C ILE A 232 64.76 15.70 8.89
N PHE A 233 63.87 15.09 8.11
CA PHE A 233 64.22 14.57 6.79
C PHE A 233 64.69 15.68 5.84
N ILE A 234 64.00 16.82 5.81
CA ILE A 234 64.40 17.98 5.00
C ILE A 234 65.76 18.54 5.46
N LEU A 235 66.00 18.62 6.77
CA LEU A 235 67.29 19.04 7.32
C LEU A 235 68.41 18.06 6.94
N ALA A 236 68.17 16.75 7.01
CA ALA A 236 69.14 15.75 6.60
C ALA A 236 69.47 15.85 5.10
N VAL A 237 68.47 16.02 4.24
CA VAL A 237 68.66 16.20 2.79
C VAL A 237 69.43 17.48 2.49
N THR A 238 69.09 18.60 3.14
CA THR A 238 69.80 19.88 2.92
C THR A 238 71.24 19.84 3.43
N LEU A 239 71.51 19.16 4.56
CA LEU A 239 72.87 18.94 5.04
C LEU A 239 73.66 18.02 4.12
N ALA A 240 73.07 16.92 3.63
CA ALA A 240 73.70 16.04 2.66
C ALA A 240 74.00 16.76 1.33
N ALA A 241 73.07 17.58 0.83
CA ALA A 241 73.27 18.40 -0.35
C ALA A 241 74.43 19.40 -0.14
N ARG A 242 74.46 20.12 0.98
CA ARG A 242 75.56 21.05 1.30
C ARG A 242 76.91 20.33 1.49
N TYR A 243 76.89 19.13 2.06
CA TYR A 243 78.08 18.29 2.22
C TYR A 243 78.63 17.83 0.87
N LEU A 244 77.75 17.33 -0.02
CA LEU A 244 78.10 16.92 -1.37
C LEU A 244 78.57 18.11 -2.23
N SER A 245 77.91 19.27 -2.16
CA SER A 245 78.34 20.49 -2.87
C SER A 245 79.70 21.00 -2.39
N ARG A 246 80.03 20.88 -1.09
CA ARG A 246 81.37 21.25 -0.57
C ARG A 246 82.45 20.27 -1.02
N HIS A 247 82.14 18.98 -1.10
CA HIS A 247 83.12 17.96 -1.52
C HIS A 247 83.44 18.04 -3.03
N VAL A 248 82.49 18.47 -3.86
CA VAL A 248 82.70 18.70 -5.31
C VAL A 248 83.43 20.02 -5.60
N CYS A 249 83.46 20.98 -4.66
CA CYS A 249 84.13 22.28 -4.83
C CYS A 249 85.57 22.33 -4.27
N SER A 250 86.06 21.23 -3.66
CA SER A 250 87.43 21.13 -3.14
C SER A 250 88.45 20.66 -4.19
N HIS A 251 88.02 20.19 -5.36
CA HIS A 251 88.92 19.80 -6.45
C HIS A 251 88.73 20.77 -7.64
N CYS A 252 89.80 21.53 -7.91
CA CYS A 252 90.09 22.31 -9.13
C CYS A 252 89.81 23.84 -9.10
N CYS A 253 90.86 24.58 -8.73
CA CYS A 253 91.30 25.85 -9.33
C CYS A 253 92.82 25.68 -9.51
N LYS A 254 93.53 25.94 -10.62
CA LYS A 254 93.48 26.93 -11.74
C LYS A 254 94.71 26.59 -12.68
N PRO A 255 95.15 27.40 -13.68
CA PRO A 255 94.53 28.00 -14.89
C PRO A 255 95.44 27.94 -16.17
N GLN A 256 94.98 28.53 -17.29
CA GLN A 256 95.68 29.18 -18.47
C GLN A 256 95.07 28.74 -19.81
N ASP A 257 94.99 29.52 -20.89
CA ASP A 257 94.90 30.97 -21.21
C ASP A 257 94.60 31.04 -22.74
N SER A 258 94.27 32.24 -23.24
CA SER A 258 94.17 32.67 -24.68
C SER A 258 92.80 32.55 -25.37
N VAL A 259 92.31 33.44 -26.24
CA VAL A 259 92.54 34.85 -26.68
C VAL A 259 91.40 35.18 -27.68
N GLU A 260 90.89 36.44 -27.70
CA GLU A 260 90.18 37.18 -28.80
C GLU A 260 88.92 36.60 -29.51
N GLU A 261 87.97 37.32 -30.11
CA GLU A 261 87.54 38.73 -30.21
C GLU A 261 86.14 38.71 -30.88
N GLY A 262 85.26 39.67 -30.57
CA GLY A 262 84.45 40.35 -31.60
C GLY A 262 83.06 39.84 -32.09
N VAL A 263 82.03 40.67 -31.82
CA VAL A 263 81.08 41.27 -32.80
C VAL A 263 79.64 40.69 -32.99
N LYS A 264 78.64 41.49 -32.51
CA LYS A 264 77.29 41.90 -33.07
C LYS A 264 76.19 40.84 -33.31
N GLU A 265 74.87 41.09 -33.27
CA GLU A 265 73.98 42.26 -33.05
C GLU A 265 72.48 41.79 -33.01
N CYS A 266 71.63 42.56 -32.32
CA CYS A 266 70.16 42.79 -32.36
C CYS A 266 69.15 41.72 -32.84
N THR A 267 67.98 41.61 -32.14
CA THR A 267 66.71 42.28 -32.51
C THR A 267 65.56 42.00 -31.52
N LYS A 268 64.65 43.00 -31.45
CA LYS A 268 63.53 43.36 -30.56
C LYS A 268 62.30 42.41 -30.42
N PRO A 269 61.40 42.71 -29.44
CA PRO A 269 60.05 42.12 -29.21
C PRO A 269 58.97 42.91 -30.02
N PRO A 270 57.59 42.75 -29.95
CA PRO A 270 56.75 43.05 -28.75
C PRO A 270 55.28 42.48 -28.70
N VAL A 271 54.57 42.72 -27.56
CA VAL A 271 53.17 43.28 -27.39
C VAL A 271 51.96 42.47 -27.97
N THR A 272 50.81 42.26 -27.29
CA THR A 272 49.80 43.27 -26.89
C THR A 272 48.65 42.68 -26.04
N SER A 273 48.04 43.55 -25.22
CA SER A 273 46.73 43.53 -24.53
C SER A 273 45.53 43.27 -25.47
N THR A 274 44.25 43.10 -25.07
CA THR A 274 43.37 44.02 -24.31
C THR A 274 41.94 43.43 -24.12
N MET A 275 41.33 43.73 -22.96
CA MET A 275 39.94 44.16 -22.65
C MET A 275 38.61 43.45 -23.10
N THR A 276 37.79 43.18 -22.05
CA THR A 276 36.34 43.46 -21.81
C THR A 276 35.23 43.07 -22.81
N SER A 277 34.12 42.50 -22.28
CA SER A 277 32.77 43.13 -22.17
C SER A 277 31.61 42.11 -22.24
N GLU A 278 30.52 42.47 -21.59
CA GLU A 278 29.23 41.80 -21.38
C GLU A 278 28.38 41.52 -22.65
N THR A 279 27.37 40.63 -22.52
CA THR A 279 25.91 40.89 -22.67
C THR A 279 25.13 39.83 -23.50
N SER A 280 24.13 39.22 -22.84
CA SER A 280 22.73 38.89 -23.25
C SER A 280 22.32 38.25 -24.60
N SER A 281 21.26 37.43 -24.48
CA SER A 281 20.22 36.96 -25.44
C SER A 281 20.66 35.97 -26.51
N VAL A 282 19.97 34.86 -26.79
CA VAL A 282 18.52 34.52 -26.79
C VAL A 282 18.32 33.11 -26.22
#